data_AF-A0A920LE52-F1
#
_entry.id   AF-A0A920LE52-F1
#
_cell.length_a   1.000
_cell.length_b   1.000
_cell.length_c   1.000
_cell.angle_alpha   90.00
_cell.angle_beta   90.00
_cell.angle_gamma   90.00
#
_symmetry.space_group_name_H-M   'P 1'
#
loop_
_entity.id
_entity.type
_entity.pdbx_description
1 polymer ?
#
loop_
_entity_poly.entity_id
_entity_poly.type
_entity_poly.pdbx_seq_one_letter_code
_entity_poly.pdbx_strand_id
1 'polypeptide(L)'
;MKGGIWKRPDGINKSIDSLPVTQVSYKDALEYCKWAGVRLPTYEEYWKFVASDDRLIVSDNLYPISDVKSVNIVGNVWDITEPDNADQVRLAGGSLFCSIDTCHGTQEDRELYVDKETGNIHIGFSILTE
;
A
#
# COMPACT_ATOMS: atom_id res chain seq x y z
N MET A 1 -24.21 -7.27 -3.57
CA MET A 1 -22.89 -6.96 -4.18
C MET A 1 -21.91 -8.03 -3.72
N LYS A 2 -21.10 -8.62 -4.60
CA LYS A 2 -19.97 -9.44 -4.15
C LYS A 2 -18.91 -8.46 -3.65
N GLY A 3 -18.57 -8.50 -2.36
CA GLY A 3 -17.52 -7.65 -1.81
C GLY A 3 -16.18 -7.91 -2.51
N GLY A 4 -15.33 -6.88 -2.57
CA GLY A 4 -13.96 -7.02 -3.05
C GLY A 4 -13.15 -7.90 -2.10
N ILE A 5 -12.35 -8.80 -2.65
CA ILE A 5 -11.36 -9.60 -1.91
C ILE A 5 -10.06 -9.58 -2.70
N TRP A 6 -8.92 -9.95 -2.10
CA TRP A 6 -7.63 -9.90 -2.81
C TRP A 6 -7.62 -10.69 -4.13
N LYS A 7 -8.36 -11.81 -4.24
CA LYS A 7 -8.49 -12.60 -5.49
C LYS A 7 -9.35 -11.94 -6.56
N ARG A 8 -10.22 -11.01 -6.17
CA ARG A 8 -11.08 -10.21 -7.04
C ARG A 8 -11.24 -8.80 -6.46
N PRO A 9 -10.23 -7.92 -6.64
CA PRO A 9 -10.16 -6.65 -5.91
C PRO A 9 -11.36 -5.73 -6.12
N ASP A 10 -11.92 -5.72 -7.33
CA ASP A 10 -13.12 -4.95 -7.72
C ASP A 10 -14.43 -5.74 -7.54
N GLY A 11 -14.36 -6.96 -6.99
CA GLY A 11 -15.48 -7.87 -6.81
C GLY A 11 -15.91 -8.63 -8.09
N ILE A 12 -15.30 -8.35 -9.24
CA ILE A 12 -15.70 -8.86 -10.56
C ILE A 12 -14.53 -9.58 -11.24
N ASN A 13 -13.45 -8.86 -11.52
CA ASN A 13 -12.27 -9.31 -12.23
C ASN A 13 -11.30 -10.01 -11.28
N LYS A 14 -10.54 -10.98 -11.79
CA LYS A 14 -9.48 -11.64 -11.00
C LYS A 14 -8.33 -10.67 -10.76
N SER A 15 -7.59 -10.87 -9.67
CA SER A 15 -6.30 -10.20 -9.47
C SER A 15 -5.32 -10.51 -10.61
N ILE A 16 -4.41 -9.58 -10.87
CA ILE A 16 -3.36 -9.67 -11.87
C ILE A 16 -2.03 -9.73 -11.13
N ASP A 17 -1.21 -10.72 -11.44
CA ASP A 17 0.01 -11.05 -10.68
C ASP A 17 1.05 -9.92 -10.62
N SER A 18 1.10 -9.05 -11.62
CA SER A 18 2.04 -7.92 -11.67
C SER A 18 1.57 -6.69 -10.91
N LEU A 19 0.29 -6.63 -10.52
CA LEU A 19 -0.27 -5.51 -9.75
C LEU A 19 -0.07 -5.75 -8.25
N PRO A 20 0.03 -4.69 -7.44
CA PRO A 20 0.07 -4.84 -5.99
C PRO A 20 -1.18 -5.55 -5.49
N VAL A 21 -1.00 -6.41 -4.49
CA VAL A 21 -2.13 -7.02 -3.78
C VAL A 21 -2.87 -5.93 -3.00
N THR A 22 -4.20 -5.95 -3.07
CA THR A 22 -5.08 -5.03 -2.35
C THR A 22 -6.21 -5.79 -1.67
N GLN A 23 -7.13 -5.08 -1.00
CA GLN A 23 -8.17 -5.70 -0.16
C GLN A 23 -7.55 -6.56 0.95
N VAL A 24 -6.43 -6.09 1.50
CA VAL A 24 -5.69 -6.74 2.58
C VAL A 24 -5.59 -5.78 3.75
N SER A 25 -5.74 -6.33 4.95
CA SER A 25 -5.59 -5.61 6.22
C SER A 25 -4.18 -5.76 6.78
N TYR A 26 -3.87 -5.01 7.84
CA TYR A 26 -2.63 -5.21 8.59
C TYR A 26 -2.49 -6.65 9.12
N LYS A 27 -3.59 -7.26 9.57
CA LYS A 27 -3.56 -8.66 10.03
C LYS A 27 -3.19 -9.62 8.91
N ASP A 28 -3.72 -9.42 7.71
CA ASP A 28 -3.39 -10.26 6.56
C ASP A 28 -1.91 -10.10 6.17
N ALA A 29 -1.43 -8.86 6.14
CA ALA A 29 -0.02 -8.54 5.85
C ALA A 29 0.92 -9.16 6.89
N LEU A 30 0.55 -9.12 8.17
CA LEU A 30 1.33 -9.72 9.26
C LEU A 30 1.37 -11.25 9.16
N GLU A 31 0.25 -11.91 8.86
CA GLU A 31 0.23 -13.37 8.67
C GLU A 31 1.03 -13.79 7.44
N TYR A 32 1.00 -13.00 6.35
CA TYR A 32 1.88 -13.20 5.21
C TYR A 32 3.35 -13.11 5.62
N CYS A 33 3.73 -12.06 6.36
CA CYS A 33 5.10 -11.86 6.84
C CYS A 33 5.59 -13.06 7.67
N LYS A 34 4.77 -13.55 8.61
CA LYS A 34 5.08 -14.74 9.43
C LYS A 34 5.27 -16.00 8.58
N TRP A 35 4.41 -16.21 7.58
CA TRP A 35 4.50 -17.37 6.70
C TRP A 35 5.73 -17.32 5.79
N ALA A 36 6.02 -16.15 5.22
CA ALA A 36 7.12 -15.95 4.28
C ALA A 36 8.50 -15.76 4.96
N GLY A 37 8.54 -15.52 6.28
CA GLY A 37 9.77 -15.24 7.00
C GLY A 37 10.35 -13.85 6.70
N VAL A 38 9.47 -12.88 6.45
CA VAL A 38 9.81 -11.48 6.11
C VAL A 38 9.12 -10.53 7.10
N ARG A 39 9.32 -9.22 6.96
CA ARG A 39 8.63 -8.22 7.78
C ARG A 39 8.18 -6.99 6.98
N LEU A 40 7.24 -6.26 7.56
CA LEU A 40 6.86 -4.94 7.10
C LEU A 40 7.99 -3.93 7.41
N PRO A 41 8.21 -2.92 6.54
CA PRO A 41 9.07 -1.79 6.88
C PRO A 41 8.43 -0.93 7.96
N THR A 42 9.25 -0.28 8.79
CA THR A 42 8.79 0.89 9.55
C THR A 42 8.48 2.04 8.59
N TYR A 43 7.74 3.05 9.07
CA TYR A 43 7.48 4.24 8.27
C TYR A 43 8.77 4.91 7.77
N GLU A 44 9.78 5.03 8.64
CA GLU A 44 11.08 5.59 8.28
C GLU A 44 11.85 4.74 7.28
N GLU A 45 11.80 3.41 7.42
CA GLU A 45 12.44 2.50 6.46
C GLU A 45 11.81 2.64 5.08
N TYR A 46 10.48 2.72 4.99
CA TYR A 46 9.76 2.93 3.74
C TYR A 46 10.31 4.14 2.97
N TRP A 47 10.36 5.31 3.61
CA TRP A 47 10.81 6.54 2.96
C TRP A 47 12.31 6.55 2.62
N LYS A 48 13.15 5.83 3.39
CA LYS A 48 14.56 5.62 3.03
C LYS A 48 14.70 4.86 1.70
N PHE A 49 13.86 3.87 1.43
CA PHE A 49 13.88 3.16 0.14
C PHE A 49 13.37 4.06 -1.01
N VAL A 50 12.31 4.82 -0.76
CA VAL A 50 11.73 5.76 -1.74
C VAL A 50 12.73 6.83 -2.19
N ALA A 51 13.57 7.33 -1.28
CA ALA A 51 14.48 8.44 -1.57
C ALA A 51 15.45 8.18 -2.75
N SER A 52 15.66 6.92 -3.12
CA SER A 52 16.52 6.50 -4.23
C SER A 52 15.78 6.02 -5.48
N ASP A 53 14.44 6.01 -5.47
CA ASP A 53 13.59 5.51 -6.55
C ASP A 53 13.09 6.65 -7.44
N ASP A 54 13.56 6.71 -8.68
CA ASP A 54 13.23 7.73 -9.67
C ASP A 54 12.11 7.33 -10.64
N ARG A 55 11.47 6.18 -10.41
CA ARG A 55 10.35 5.71 -11.23
C ARG A 55 9.13 6.62 -11.10
N LEU A 56 8.22 6.50 -12.07
CA LEU A 56 6.98 7.27 -12.12
C LEU A 56 6.13 7.05 -10.86
N ILE A 57 5.73 8.13 -10.20
CA ILE A 57 4.71 8.12 -9.13
C ILE A 57 3.32 8.12 -9.77
N VAL A 58 2.48 7.15 -9.39
CA VAL A 58 1.09 7.06 -9.87
C VAL A 58 0.16 7.76 -8.88
N SER A 59 -0.28 8.97 -9.23
CA SER A 59 -1.20 9.79 -8.41
C SER A 59 -2.21 10.54 -9.29
N ASP A 60 -3.02 11.39 -8.66
CA ASP A 60 -3.94 12.34 -9.30
C ASP A 60 -4.98 11.69 -10.23
N ASN A 61 -5.28 10.42 -10.02
CA ASN A 61 -6.14 9.60 -10.87
C ASN A 61 -5.70 9.56 -12.35
N LEU A 62 -4.42 9.84 -12.63
CA LEU A 62 -3.90 9.90 -14.00
C LEU A 62 -3.72 8.52 -14.62
N TYR A 63 -3.40 7.53 -13.79
CA TYR A 63 -3.16 6.15 -14.20
C TYR A 63 -3.90 5.19 -13.26
N PRO A 64 -4.34 4.01 -13.76
CA PRO A 64 -4.84 2.96 -12.89
C PRO A 64 -3.70 2.37 -12.04
N ILE A 65 -4.07 1.49 -11.10
CA ILE A 65 -3.08 0.67 -10.39
C ILE A 65 -2.19 -0.03 -11.42
N SER A 66 -0.88 0.16 -11.25
CA SER A 66 0.14 -0.18 -12.25
C SER A 66 1.11 -1.24 -11.73
N ASP A 67 1.86 -1.85 -12.67
CA ASP A 67 2.81 -2.93 -12.38
C ASP A 67 3.88 -2.46 -11.39
N VAL A 68 4.04 -3.21 -10.30
CA VAL A 68 4.97 -2.93 -9.18
C VAL A 68 6.43 -2.75 -9.61
N LYS A 69 6.82 -3.30 -10.77
CA LYS A 69 8.18 -3.13 -11.32
C LYS A 69 8.33 -1.83 -12.12
N SER A 70 7.24 -1.28 -12.64
CA SER A 70 7.24 -0.16 -13.58
C SER A 70 7.10 1.21 -12.93
N VAL A 71 6.55 1.27 -11.72
CA VAL A 71 6.23 2.52 -11.02
C VAL A 71 6.85 2.54 -9.63
N ASN A 72 6.95 3.73 -9.06
CA ASN A 72 7.37 3.93 -7.68
C ASN A 72 6.35 3.29 -6.72
N ILE A 73 6.82 2.91 -5.52
CA ILE A 73 5.93 2.45 -4.44
C ILE A 73 5.08 3.60 -3.89
N VAL A 74 5.57 4.84 -3.95
CA VAL A 74 4.78 6.05 -3.66
C VAL A 74 3.71 6.25 -4.73
N GLY A 75 2.52 6.64 -4.28
CA GLY A 75 1.33 6.65 -5.12
C GLY A 75 0.81 5.22 -5.25
N ASN A 76 0.38 4.82 -6.44
CA ASN A 76 -0.14 3.49 -6.76
C ASN A 76 -1.18 2.97 -5.72
N VAL A 77 -0.75 2.29 -4.66
CA VAL A 77 -1.58 1.93 -3.50
C VAL A 77 -0.89 2.33 -2.21
N TRP A 78 -1.68 2.59 -1.16
CA TRP A 78 -1.14 2.81 0.18
C TRP A 78 -0.42 1.55 0.68
N ASP A 79 0.74 1.72 1.29
CA ASP A 79 1.48 0.65 1.93
C ASP A 79 1.24 0.64 3.44
N ILE A 80 0.85 -0.53 3.95
CA ILE A 80 0.82 -0.83 5.39
C ILE A 80 2.26 -0.86 5.94
N THR A 81 2.52 -0.10 7.00
CA THR A 81 3.81 -0.13 7.71
C THR A 81 3.72 -0.88 9.03
N GLU A 82 4.86 -1.24 9.59
CA GLU A 82 4.95 -1.66 10.99
C GLU A 82 4.41 -0.55 11.90
N PRO A 83 3.51 -0.85 12.85
CA PRO A 83 2.85 0.17 13.67
C PRO A 83 3.72 0.59 14.87
N ASP A 84 3.77 1.88 15.14
CA ASP A 84 4.45 2.43 16.33
C ASP A 84 3.69 2.15 17.64
N ASN A 85 2.38 1.86 17.57
CA ASN A 85 1.52 1.61 18.73
C ASN A 85 0.51 0.48 18.50
N ALA A 86 -0.18 0.07 19.57
CA ALA A 86 -1.00 -1.14 19.57
C ALA A 86 -2.33 -1.02 18.83
N ASP A 87 -2.87 0.18 18.58
CA ASP A 87 -4.26 0.35 18.18
C ASP A 87 -4.44 0.83 16.74
N GLN A 88 -3.43 1.49 16.17
CA GLN A 88 -3.51 2.07 14.83
C GLN A 88 -2.28 1.75 14.00
N VAL A 89 -2.49 1.64 12.69
CA VAL A 89 -1.48 1.33 11.69
C VAL A 89 -1.31 2.55 10.81
N ARG A 90 -0.09 3.10 10.77
CA ARG A 90 0.23 4.20 9.87
C ARG A 90 0.39 3.65 8.45
N LEU A 91 -0.17 4.35 7.48
CA LEU A 91 0.02 4.06 6.06
C LEU A 91 1.07 5.00 5.46
N ALA A 92 1.80 4.52 4.47
CA ALA A 92 2.82 5.28 3.74
C ALA A 92 2.54 5.33 2.23
N GLY A 93 3.18 6.27 1.54
CA GLY A 93 3.24 6.36 0.08
C GLY A 93 2.07 7.07 -0.62
N GLY A 94 0.87 7.07 -0.06
CA GLY A 94 -0.31 7.56 -0.78
C GLY A 94 -0.85 6.50 -1.74
N SER A 95 -1.85 6.86 -2.55
CA SER A 95 -2.34 5.97 -3.62
C SER A 95 -2.62 6.75 -4.90
N LEU A 96 -3.02 6.05 -5.96
CA LEU A 96 -3.45 6.66 -7.22
C LEU A 96 -4.55 7.72 -7.05
N PHE A 97 -5.34 7.62 -5.98
CA PHE A 97 -6.44 8.53 -5.71
C PHE A 97 -6.00 9.84 -5.06
N CYS A 98 -4.75 9.94 -4.62
CA CYS A 98 -4.23 11.10 -3.92
C CYS A 98 -3.89 12.23 -4.89
N SER A 99 -4.34 13.44 -4.55
CA SER A 99 -4.07 14.69 -5.25
C SER A 99 -3.90 15.83 -4.26
N ILE A 100 -3.21 16.90 -4.66
CA ILE A 100 -3.00 18.09 -3.80
C ILE A 100 -4.31 18.66 -3.23
N ASP A 101 -5.41 18.57 -3.97
CA ASP A 101 -6.71 19.15 -3.60
C ASP A 101 -7.56 18.24 -2.69
N THR A 102 -7.24 16.95 -2.59
CA THR A 102 -8.12 15.96 -1.93
C THR A 102 -7.40 15.14 -0.87
N CYS A 103 -6.37 14.42 -1.30
CA CYS A 103 -5.49 13.61 -0.47
C CYS A 103 -4.07 13.97 -0.87
N HIS A 104 -3.42 14.84 -0.10
CA HIS A 104 -2.00 15.17 -0.29
C HIS A 104 -1.14 14.03 0.29
N GLY A 105 -1.42 12.79 -0.14
CA GLY A 105 -0.99 11.56 0.52
C GLY A 105 0.40 11.07 0.15
N THR A 106 0.97 11.60 -0.93
CA THR A 106 2.27 11.20 -1.49
C THR A 106 3.46 11.92 -0.85
N GLN A 107 3.25 12.58 0.30
CA GLN A 107 4.30 13.29 1.04
C GLN A 107 4.73 12.48 2.28
N GLU A 108 6.01 12.59 2.65
CA GLU A 108 6.59 11.93 3.83
C GLU A 108 6.03 12.45 5.16
N ASP A 109 5.61 13.70 5.22
CA ASP A 109 4.99 14.26 6.42
C ASP A 109 3.51 13.88 6.56
N ARG A 110 2.95 13.14 5.59
CA ARG A 110 1.56 12.72 5.67
C ARG A 110 1.36 11.70 6.78
N GLU A 111 0.41 12.03 7.65
CA GLU A 111 -0.13 11.12 8.66
C GLU A 111 -1.51 10.62 8.24
N LEU A 112 -1.60 9.32 7.97
CA LEU A 112 -2.86 8.61 7.75
C LEU A 112 -2.79 7.29 8.52
N TYR A 113 -3.84 7.04 9.30
CA TYR A 113 -3.94 5.86 10.14
C TYR A 113 -5.21 5.09 9.84
N VAL A 114 -5.11 3.76 9.93
CA VAL A 114 -6.24 2.83 9.84
C VAL A 114 -6.21 1.88 11.04
N ASP A 115 -7.36 1.29 11.36
CA ASP A 115 -7.40 0.17 12.29
C ASP A 115 -6.83 -1.10 11.63
N LYS A 116 -6.59 -2.14 12.44
CA LYS A 116 -5.91 -3.36 12.00
C LYS A 116 -6.73 -4.27 11.06
N GLU A 117 -8.04 -4.05 10.95
CA GLU A 117 -8.95 -4.81 10.09
C GLU A 117 -9.19 -4.11 8.74
N THR A 118 -8.94 -2.81 8.66
CA THR A 118 -9.21 -2.04 7.46
C THR A 118 -8.29 -2.49 6.32
N GLY A 119 -8.91 -2.96 5.24
CA GLY A 119 -8.32 -3.24 3.95
C GLY A 119 -9.31 -2.86 2.85
N ASN A 120 -8.82 -2.23 1.79
CA ASN A 120 -9.67 -1.78 0.68
C ASN A 120 -8.92 -1.87 -0.66
N ILE A 121 -9.54 -1.43 -1.75
CA ILE A 121 -9.02 -1.56 -3.12
C ILE A 121 -7.70 -0.79 -3.39
N HIS A 122 -7.31 0.14 -2.53
CA HIS A 122 -6.08 0.92 -2.66
C HIS A 122 -5.18 0.83 -1.42
N ILE A 123 -5.37 -0.19 -0.58
CA ILE A 123 -4.48 -0.52 0.52
C ILE A 123 -3.83 -1.87 0.21
N GLY A 124 -2.51 -1.87 0.16
CA GLY A 124 -1.64 -3.02 0.00
C GLY A 124 -0.51 -2.99 1.03
N PHE A 125 0.59 -3.68 0.73
CA PHE A 125 1.79 -3.63 1.56
C PHE A 125 3.03 -4.03 0.75
N SER A 126 4.16 -3.56 1.25
CA SER A 126 5.49 -3.92 0.79
C SER A 126 6.25 -4.60 1.92
N ILE A 127 7.19 -5.46 1.58
CA ILE A 127 8.00 -6.20 2.55
C ILE A 127 9.47 -5.85 2.39
N LEU A 128 10.22 -6.03 3.47
CA LEU A 128 11.67 -6.05 3.42
C LEU A 128 12.14 -7.49 3.30
N THR A 129 12.93 -7.75 2.27
CA THR A 129 13.68 -8.99 2.07
C THR A 129 15.14 -8.73 2.45
N GLU A 130 15.71 -9.58 3.31
CA GLU A 130 17.16 -9.57 3.60
C GLU A 130 18.03 -9.87 2.37
#